data_AF-A0A3C2CJ18-F1
#
_entry.id   AF-A0A3C2CJ18-F1
#
_cell.length_a   1.000
_cell.length_b   1.000
_cell.length_c   1.000
_cell.angle_alpha   90.00
_cell.angle_beta   90.00
_cell.angle_gamma   90.00
#
_symmetry.space_group_name_H-M   'P 1'
#
loop_
_entity.id
_entity.type
_entity.pdbx_description
1 polymer ?
#
loop_
_entity_poly.entity_id
_entity_poly.type
_entity_poly.pdbx_seq_one_letter_code
_entity_poly.pdbx_strand_id
1 'polypeptide(L)' 'MTSQFLDETTFERVSENSWTGNLNKNWNIAGIPNGGYLLAVVLRAMQEQVGIKTLLSVNAHYLRPGVSGEEGRVESLILR' A
#
# COMPACT_ATOMS: atom_id res chain seq x y z
N MET A 1 19.82 1.35 8.39
CA MET A 1 19.37 2.29 7.33
C MET A 1 18.00 1.82 6.89
N THR A 2 16.94 2.54 7.25
CA THR A 2 15.60 2.32 6.69
C THR A 2 15.61 2.85 5.27
N SER A 3 15.05 2.09 4.32
CA SER A 3 14.97 2.51 2.92
C SER A 3 13.85 3.53 2.77
N GLN A 4 14.06 4.58 1.97
CA GLN A 4 13.01 5.54 1.61
C GLN A 4 11.74 4.83 1.10
N PHE A 5 11.91 3.74 0.34
CA PHE A 5 10.77 2.95 -0.13
C PHE A 5 10.00 2.28 1.02
N LEU A 6 10.69 1.81 2.06
CA LEU A 6 10.03 1.22 3.23
C LEU A 6 9.24 2.27 3.99
N ASP A 7 9.81 3.46 4.17
CA ASP A 7 9.16 4.56 4.87
C ASP A 7 7.92 5.03 4.09
N GLU A 8 8.07 5.25 2.77
CA GLU A 8 7.01 5.78 1.91
C GLU A 8 5.94 4.76 1.49
N THR A 9 6.11 3.47 1.84
CA THR A 9 5.07 2.42 1.67
C THR A 9 4.45 1.98 3.00
N THR A 10 4.93 2.48 4.14
CA THR A 10 4.37 2.14 5.45
C THR A 10 3.21 3.06 5.77
N PHE A 11 2.00 2.52 5.72
CA PHE A 11 0.80 3.20 6.19
C PHE A 11 0.57 2.88 7.67
N GLU A 12 0.01 3.83 8.41
CA GLU A 12 -0.32 3.68 9.82
C GLU A 12 -1.66 2.99 9.98
N ARG A 13 -1.73 1.99 10.86
CA ARG A 13 -3.00 1.33 11.19
C ARG A 13 -3.87 2.25 12.04
N VAL A 14 -5.05 2.59 11.54
CA VAL A 14 -6.01 3.48 12.23
C VAL A 14 -7.22 2.73 12.81
N SER A 15 -7.45 1.48 12.40
CA SER A 15 -8.42 0.56 13.02
C SER A 15 -8.03 -0.90 12.80
N GLU A 16 -8.84 -1.84 13.32
CA GLU A 16 -8.65 -3.29 13.11
C GLU A 16 -8.54 -3.68 11.62
N ASN A 17 -9.19 -2.93 10.72
CA ASN A 17 -9.28 -3.29 9.31
C ASN A 17 -8.86 -2.16 8.35
N SER A 18 -8.24 -1.08 8.86
CA SER A 18 -7.94 0.09 8.03
C SER A 18 -6.59 0.77 8.36
N TRP A 19 -5.96 1.30 7.32
CA TRP A 19 -4.69 2.04 7.39
C TRP A 19 -4.75 3.30 6.56
N THR A 20 -4.00 4.33 6.96
CA THR A 20 -3.85 5.58 6.20
C THR A 20 -2.38 5.98 6.06
N GLY A 21 -2.09 6.76 5.01
CA GLY A 21 -0.75 7.28 4.78
C GLY A 21 -0.68 8.09 3.49
N ASN A 22 0.40 8.85 3.32
CA ASN A 22 0.57 9.71 2.15
C ASN A 22 1.23 8.97 0.99
N LEU A 23 0.62 9.05 -0.20
CA LEU A 23 1.23 8.54 -1.42
C LEU A 23 2.24 9.55 -1.97
N ASN A 24 3.52 9.18 -1.94
CA ASN A 24 4.61 10.06 -2.35
C ASN A 24 4.77 10.08 -3.87
N LYS A 25 5.06 11.27 -4.42
CA LYS A 25 5.30 11.47 -5.87
C LYS A 25 6.61 10.86 -6.39
N ASN A 26 7.48 10.39 -5.50
CA ASN A 26 8.82 9.89 -5.82
C ASN A 26 8.79 8.62 -6.68
N TRP A 27 7.65 7.92 -6.69
CA TRP A 27 7.44 6.66 -7.42
C TRP A 27 6.50 6.85 -8.62
N ASN A 28 6.28 8.09 -9.06
CA ASN A 28 5.41 8.35 -10.20
C ASN A 28 6.11 8.02 -11.53
N ILE A 29 5.35 7.50 -12.48
CA ILE A 29 5.71 7.38 -13.89
C ILE A 29 4.75 8.26 -14.68
N ALA A 30 5.29 9.23 -15.42
CA ALA A 30 4.49 10.21 -16.15
C ALA A 30 3.42 10.90 -15.28
N GLY A 31 3.76 11.22 -14.02
CA GLY A 31 2.86 11.91 -13.08
C GLY A 31 1.85 11.01 -12.36
N ILE A 32 1.79 9.72 -12.68
CA ILE A 32 0.87 8.76 -12.05
C ILE A 32 1.69 7.82 -11.14
N PRO A 33 1.27 7.56 -9.88
CA PRO A 33 1.94 6.59 -9.02
C PRO A 33 2.13 5.24 -9.72
N ASN A 34 3.34 4.69 -9.66
CA ASN A 34 3.62 3.37 -10.21
C ASN A 34 2.69 2.32 -9.57
N GLY A 35 2.16 1.39 -10.38
CA GLY A 35 1.27 0.34 -9.87
C GLY A 35 1.92 -0.53 -8.81
N GLY A 36 3.19 -0.91 -8.99
CA GLY A 36 3.96 -1.67 -8.00
C GLY A 36 4.15 -0.93 -6.67
N TYR A 37 4.30 0.41 -6.70
CA TYR A 37 4.33 1.22 -5.48
C TYR A 37 2.97 1.18 -4.75
N LEU A 38 1.86 1.38 -5.46
CA LEU A 38 0.51 1.26 -4.89
C LEU A 38 0.26 -0.15 -4.33
N LEU A 39 0.68 -1.19 -5.07
CA LEU A 39 0.54 -2.57 -4.64
C LEU A 39 1.35 -2.82 -3.36
N ALA A 40 2.60 -2.35 -3.28
CA ALA A 40 3.44 -2.52 -2.11
C ALA A 40 2.79 -1.98 -0.82
N VAL A 41 2.13 -0.83 -0.89
CA VAL A 41 1.35 -0.27 0.25
C VAL A 41 0.29 -1.27 0.72
N VAL A 42 -0.52 -1.80 -0.21
CA VAL A 42 -1.57 -2.77 0.10
C VAL A 42 -0.98 -4.07 0.66
N LEU A 43 0.12 -4.57 0.08
CA LEU A 43 0.77 -5.79 0.55
C LEU A 43 1.31 -5.69 1.96
N ARG A 44 1.81 -4.51 2.36
CA ARG A 44 2.29 -4.28 3.73
C ARG A 44 1.14 -4.32 4.73
N ALA A 45 0.03 -3.65 4.43
CA ALA A 45 -1.18 -3.72 5.24
C ALA A 45 -1.71 -5.17 5.33
N MET A 46 -1.71 -5.92 4.22
CA MET A 46 -2.08 -7.33 4.22
C MET A 46 -1.16 -8.16 5.13
N GLN A 47 0.17 -8.05 4.98
CA GLN A 47 1.14 -8.76 5.83
C GLN A 47 0.94 -8.45 7.31
N GLU A 48 0.68 -7.18 7.64
CA GLU A 48 0.37 -6.77 9.00
C GLU A 48 -0.94 -7.37 9.50
N GLN A 49 -1.99 -7.42 8.66
CA GLN A 49 -3.29 -7.98 9.01
C GLN A 49 -3.26 -9.47 9.33
N VAL A 50 -2.53 -10.25 8.52
CA VAL A 50 -2.45 -11.70 8.70
C VAL A 50 -1.27 -12.15 9.56
N GLY A 51 -0.37 -11.24 9.94
CA GLY A 51 0.78 -11.54 10.80
C GLY A 51 1.84 -12.46 10.16
N ILE A 52 1.83 -12.63 8.84
CA ILE A 52 2.79 -13.49 8.10
C ILE A 52 3.74 -12.65 7.25
N LYS A 53 4.99 -13.12 7.14
CA LYS A 53 6.03 -12.42 6.37
C LYS A 53 5.94 -12.66 4.86
N THR A 54 5.32 -13.74 4.42
CA THR A 54 5.34 -14.15 3.00
C THR A 54 3.94 -14.28 2.45
N LEU A 55 3.66 -13.55 1.38
CA LEU A 55 2.45 -13.70 0.58
C LEU A 55 2.76 -14.61 -0.62
N LEU A 56 2.07 -15.74 -0.73
CA LEU A 56 2.35 -16.74 -1.77
C LEU A 56 1.86 -16.32 -3.16
N SER A 57 0.69 -15.70 -3.22
CA SER A 57 0.07 -15.22 -4.45
C SER A 57 -0.73 -13.96 -4.16
N VAL A 58 -0.67 -13.01 -5.08
CA VAL A 58 -1.38 -11.73 -5.01
C VAL A 58 -1.94 -11.44 -6.39
N ASN A 59 -3.23 -11.06 -6.43
CA ASN A 59 -3.87 -10.54 -7.62
C ASN A 59 -4.36 -9.12 -7.32
N ALA A 60 -4.18 -8.20 -8.27
CA ALA A 60 -4.60 -6.81 -8.14
C ALA A 60 -5.31 -6.36 -9.41
N HIS A 61 -6.38 -5.58 -9.24
CA HIS A 61 -7.14 -4.96 -10.32
C HIS A 61 -7.12 -3.45 -10.14
N TYR A 62 -6.49 -2.74 -11.08
CA TYR A 62 -6.43 -1.27 -11.05
C TYR A 62 -7.65 -0.69 -11.74
N LEU A 63 -8.56 -0.11 -10.96
CA LEU A 63 -9.82 0.45 -11.48
C LEU A 63 -9.66 1.88 -12.00
N ARG A 64 -8.69 2.64 -11.45
CA ARG A 64 -8.39 4.03 -11.79
C ARG A 64 -6.90 4.30 -11.61
N PRO A 65 -6.32 5.29 -12.31
CA PRO A 65 -4.99 5.82 -11.98
C PRO A 65 -4.93 6.30 -10.51
N GLY A 66 -3.80 6.10 -9.85
CA GLY A 66 -3.57 6.63 -8.51
C GLY A 66 -3.35 8.15 -8.51
N VAL A 67 -3.50 8.76 -7.34
CA VAL A 67 -3.20 10.17 -7.08
C VAL A 67 -2.09 10.26 -6.03
N SER A 68 -1.03 11.03 -6.31
CA SER A 68 0.07 11.28 -5.36
C SER A 68 -0.10 12.64 -4.68
N GLY A 69 0.45 12.79 -3.48
CA GLY A 69 0.38 14.03 -2.69
C GLY A 69 -0.90 14.15 -1.86
N GLU A 70 -1.72 13.11 -1.85
CA GLU A 70 -2.94 12.99 -1.05
C GLU A 70 -2.81 11.79 -0.10
N GLU A 71 -3.65 11.80 0.94
CA GLU A 71 -3.78 10.66 1.84
C GLU A 71 -4.48 9.51 1.11
N GLY A 72 -3.84 8.34 1.10
CA GLY A 72 -4.43 7.08 0.69
C GLY A 72 -4.99 6.32 1.89
N ARG A 73 -5.95 5.44 1.61
CA ARG A 73 -6.54 4.55 2.61
C ARG A 73 -6.56 3.11 2.10
N VAL A 74 -6.18 2.17 2.95
CA VAL A 74 -6.29 0.73 2.70
C VAL A 74 -7.34 0.16 3.64
N GLU A 75 -8.23 -0.65 3.10
CA GLU A 75 -9.24 -1.41 3.84
C GLU A 75 -8.99 -2.90 3.62
N SER A 76 -9.15 -3.70 4.67
CA SER A 76 -8.97 -5.15 4.59
C SER A 76 -10.19 -5.92 5.07
N LEU A 77 -10.41 -7.08 4.46
CA LEU A 77 -11.33 -8.09 4.93
C LEU A 77 -10.65 -9.46 4.82
N ILE A 78 -10.55 -10.19 5.93
CA ILE A 78 -10.07 -11.57 5.93
C ILE A 78 -11.23 -12.46 5.47
N LEU A 79 -11.01 -13.26 4.43
CA LEU A 79 -12.06 -14.10 3.85
C LEU A 79 -12.10 -15.51 4.47
N ARG A 80 -10.94 -16.13 4.74
CA ARG A 80 -10.77 -17.48 5.33
C ARG A 80 -9.40 -17.63 5.98
#